data_AF-H3NKI4-F1
#
_entry.id   AF-H3NKI4-F1
#
_cell.length_a   1.000
_cell.length_b   1.000
_cell.length_c   1.000
_cell.angle_alpha   90.00
_cell.angle_beta   90.00
_cell.angle_gamma   90.00
#
_symmetry.space_group_name_H-M   'P 1'
#
loop_
_entity.id
_entity.type
_entity.pdbx_description
1 polymer ?
#
loop_
_entity_poly.entity_id
_entity_poly.type
_entity_poly.pdbx_seq_one_letter_code
_entity_poly.pdbx_strand_id
1 'polypeptide(L)'
;MSKELMAAMQLLEEEKGIKPEVIKEALESALTLAYKKNYDQAQNVEVVFDEKTGEIKVYSVKEVVEVNYDSTLEISLEEALKINRAYEIGDTIKFEVTPKDFGRIATQTAKHVVMQRIREAERDIIYEEYIDYEDEILTGTVERTDQRNVYVNIGRVEAILPASEQIPTEEFEIEERIKVYVAKVERTSKGPQIVISRAHPDFLRRLFEQEVPEIYDGIVEIKSIAREAGDRSKVAVYSHEANIDPVGTCVGPRGSRVQSIVSELNGENMDIVEWNEDPAVFIRNAMNPAEVIEVAFNEDDHTCIVVVPDSQLSLAIGKRGQNARLAARLTGYKIDIKSETNYADYLAEQADLQATQADLDGEAALDSMDPEEPVQMGDAVEDLPDSADESLIAADDLVNESVDEAEALADLRLQQDQNEQVLDPEEVEDQISEVEESTETDYETLVDQVQASEESEDHLDSE
;
A
#
# COMPACT_ATOMS: atom_id res chain seq x y z
N MET A 1 19.94 -24.42 30.18
CA MET A 1 20.78 -24.14 29.01
C MET A 1 20.40 -25.01 27.82
N SER A 2 20.93 -26.22 27.60
CA SER A 2 20.56 -27.02 26.40
C SER A 2 19.09 -27.45 26.36
N LYS A 3 18.50 -27.78 27.52
CA LYS A 3 17.08 -28.20 27.60
C LYS A 3 16.06 -27.09 27.33
N GLU A 4 16.37 -25.83 27.66
CA GLU A 4 15.46 -24.71 27.45
C GLU A 4 15.39 -24.31 25.96
N LEU A 5 16.54 -24.33 25.27
CA LEU A 5 16.59 -24.10 23.83
C LEU A 5 15.84 -25.21 23.07
N MET A 6 16.01 -26.46 23.50
CA MET A 6 15.29 -27.62 22.98
C MET A 6 13.78 -27.50 23.17
N ALA A 7 13.34 -27.13 24.38
CA ALA A 7 11.93 -26.93 24.69
C ALA A 7 11.34 -25.79 23.85
N ALA A 8 12.08 -24.69 23.66
CA ALA A 8 11.67 -23.59 22.79
C ALA A 8 11.54 -24.03 21.32
N MET A 9 12.49 -24.83 20.79
CA MET A 9 12.40 -25.35 19.43
C MET A 9 11.21 -26.31 19.25
N GLN A 10 10.91 -27.16 20.22
CA GLN A 10 9.74 -28.05 20.19
C GLN A 10 8.43 -27.27 20.25
N LEU A 11 8.35 -26.26 21.12
CA LEU A 11 7.17 -25.41 21.23
C LEU A 11 6.90 -24.65 19.91
N LEU A 12 7.95 -24.26 19.18
CA LEU A 12 7.84 -23.64 17.87
C LEU A 12 7.37 -24.56 16.76
N GLU A 13 7.78 -25.82 16.84
CA GLU A 13 7.28 -26.85 15.93
C GLU A 13 5.80 -27.12 16.19
N GLU A 14 5.38 -27.21 17.46
CA GLU A 14 4.00 -27.50 17.86
C GLU A 14 3.03 -26.33 17.62
N GLU A 15 3.38 -25.11 18.00
CA GLU A 15 2.47 -23.96 17.91
C GLU A 15 2.50 -23.24 16.57
N LYS A 16 3.66 -23.20 15.90
CA LYS A 16 3.89 -22.34 14.72
C LYS A 16 4.27 -23.14 13.46
N GLY A 17 4.44 -24.46 13.58
CA GLY A 17 4.74 -25.34 12.44
C GLY A 17 6.13 -25.13 11.82
N ILE A 18 7.05 -24.46 12.52
CA ILE A 18 8.39 -24.20 12.03
C ILE A 18 9.24 -25.46 12.24
N LYS A 19 9.81 -26.00 11.16
CA LYS A 19 10.67 -27.19 11.24
C LYS A 19 11.95 -26.88 12.04
N PRO A 20 12.36 -27.78 12.96
CA PRO A 20 13.60 -27.62 13.75
C PRO A 20 14.85 -27.40 12.89
N GLU A 21 14.90 -28.02 11.71
CA GLU A 21 16.02 -27.93 10.77
C GLU A 21 16.29 -26.48 10.32
N VAL A 22 15.24 -25.70 10.06
CA VAL A 22 15.35 -24.30 9.60
C VAL A 22 15.90 -23.41 10.73
N ILE A 23 15.48 -23.68 11.97
CA ILE A 23 15.97 -22.97 13.14
C ILE A 23 17.43 -23.32 13.40
N LYS A 24 17.81 -24.58 13.25
CA LYS A 24 19.19 -25.04 13.38
C LYS A 24 20.11 -24.34 12.39
N GLU A 25 19.77 -24.32 11.11
CA GLU A 25 20.61 -23.67 10.08
C GLU A 25 20.79 -22.17 10.35
N ALA A 26 19.70 -21.50 10.78
CA ALA A 26 19.75 -20.10 11.19
C ALA A 26 20.64 -19.88 12.41
N LEU A 27 20.56 -20.78 13.41
CA LEU A 27 21.34 -20.73 14.63
C LEU A 27 22.84 -20.93 14.34
N GLU A 28 23.20 -21.93 13.54
CA GLU A 28 24.59 -22.20 13.14
C GLU A 28 25.19 -21.00 12.38
N SER A 29 24.43 -20.39 11.47
CA SER A 29 24.83 -19.20 10.72
C SER A 29 25.06 -17.98 11.62
N ALA A 30 24.11 -17.72 12.54
CA ALA A 30 24.20 -16.59 13.45
C ALA A 30 25.31 -16.75 14.51
N LEU A 31 25.52 -17.97 15.01
CA LEU A 31 26.62 -18.26 15.92
C LEU A 31 27.98 -18.14 15.23
N THR A 32 28.06 -18.51 13.94
CA THR A 32 29.27 -18.29 13.14
C THR A 32 29.60 -16.80 13.01
N LEU A 33 28.59 -15.95 12.77
CA LEU A 33 28.74 -14.49 12.74
C LEU A 33 29.15 -13.93 14.11
N ALA A 34 28.52 -14.39 15.19
CA ALA A 34 28.85 -13.98 16.55
C ALA A 34 30.29 -14.37 16.95
N TYR A 35 30.74 -15.54 16.50
CA TYR A 35 32.13 -15.98 16.69
C TYR A 35 33.10 -15.05 15.94
N LYS A 36 32.83 -14.76 14.66
CA LYS A 36 33.68 -13.86 13.85
C LYS A 36 33.81 -12.46 14.43
N LYS A 37 32.72 -11.92 15.02
CA LYS A 37 32.70 -10.58 15.61
C LYS A 37 33.48 -10.50 16.93
N ASN A 38 33.41 -11.56 17.75
CA ASN A 38 34.03 -11.57 19.08
C ASN A 38 35.46 -12.13 19.10
N TYR A 39 35.87 -12.83 18.04
CA TYR A 39 37.19 -13.44 17.93
C TYR A 39 37.79 -13.13 16.55
N ASP A 40 38.63 -12.09 16.50
CA ASP A 40 39.32 -11.52 15.32
C ASP A 40 40.21 -12.50 14.50
N GLN A 41 40.20 -13.80 14.80
CA GLN A 41 41.22 -14.75 14.33
C GLN A 41 40.73 -15.92 13.46
N ALA A 42 39.47 -15.99 13.03
CA ALA A 42 39.07 -17.09 12.16
C ALA A 42 37.95 -16.72 11.17
N GLN A 43 38.34 -16.56 9.90
CA GLN A 43 37.38 -16.35 8.81
C GLN A 43 36.66 -17.66 8.39
N ASN A 44 37.25 -18.83 8.69
CA ASN A 44 36.83 -20.18 8.29
C ASN A 44 36.25 -21.01 9.45
N VAL A 45 35.22 -20.48 10.11
CA VAL A 45 34.59 -21.15 11.26
C VAL A 45 33.27 -21.77 10.84
N GLU A 46 33.05 -23.00 11.28
CA GLU A 46 31.79 -23.72 11.16
C GLU A 46 31.29 -24.04 12.56
N VAL A 47 30.10 -23.56 12.90
CA VAL A 47 29.44 -23.91 14.16
C VAL A 47 28.48 -25.05 13.90
N VAL A 48 28.56 -26.09 14.71
CA VAL A 48 27.65 -27.24 14.66
C VAL A 48 26.82 -27.27 15.93
N PHE A 49 25.50 -27.31 15.76
CA PHE A 49 24.54 -27.49 16.83
C PHE A 49 24.00 -28.92 16.85
N ASP A 50 24.15 -29.59 17.99
CA ASP A 50 23.58 -30.93 18.19
C ASP A 50 22.17 -30.84 18.78
N GLU A 51 21.17 -31.20 17.98
CA GLU A 51 19.74 -31.17 18.34
C GLU A 51 19.33 -32.16 19.43
N LYS A 52 20.20 -33.09 19.86
CA LYS A 52 19.86 -34.06 20.93
C LYS A 52 20.46 -33.65 22.25
N THR A 53 21.68 -33.13 22.22
CA THR A 53 22.43 -32.75 23.42
C THR A 53 22.31 -31.25 23.72
N GLY A 54 21.96 -30.45 22.71
CA GLY A 54 21.99 -28.99 22.69
C GLY A 54 23.39 -28.41 22.93
N GLU A 55 24.44 -29.20 22.63
CA GLU A 55 25.82 -28.73 22.65
C GLU A 55 26.14 -27.97 21.36
N ILE A 56 26.84 -26.85 21.52
CA ILE A 56 27.33 -26.02 20.43
C ILE A 56 28.85 -26.22 20.34
N LYS A 57 29.32 -26.68 19.19
CA LYS A 57 30.75 -26.88 18.93
C LYS A 57 31.20 -25.99 17.79
N VAL A 58 32.37 -25.41 17.94
CA VAL A 58 32.96 -24.51 16.96
C VAL A 58 34.17 -25.18 16.35
N TYR A 59 34.16 -25.30 15.02
CA TYR A 59 35.23 -25.91 14.25
C TYR A 59 35.92 -24.87 13.35
N SER A 60 37.25 -24.84 13.35
CA SER A 60 38.04 -24.16 12.33
C SER A 60 38.30 -25.12 11.18
N VAL A 61 37.88 -24.75 9.97
CA VAL A 61 37.93 -25.59 8.77
C VAL A 61 39.15 -25.24 7.93
N LYS A 62 40.18 -26.08 7.96
CA LYS A 62 41.42 -25.86 7.20
C LYS A 62 41.47 -26.70 5.93
N GLU A 63 41.90 -26.12 4.83
CA GLU A 63 42.10 -26.82 3.55
C GLU A 63 43.49 -27.45 3.48
N VAL A 64 43.56 -28.70 3.00
CA VAL A 64 44.82 -29.42 2.82
C VAL A 64 45.51 -28.96 1.54
N VAL A 65 46.66 -28.32 1.69
CA VAL A 65 47.46 -27.79 0.58
C VAL A 65 48.88 -28.37 0.58
N GLU A 66 49.56 -28.27 -0.56
CA GLU A 66 50.95 -28.74 -0.69
C GLU A 66 51.93 -27.84 0.06
N VAL A 67 51.72 -26.53 0.00
CA VAL A 67 52.54 -25.51 0.68
C VAL A 67 51.63 -24.57 1.44
N ASN A 68 51.83 -24.48 2.76
CA ASN A 68 51.04 -23.63 3.64
C ASN A 68 51.53 -22.17 3.55
N TYR A 69 50.67 -21.27 3.07
CA TYR A 69 50.89 -19.83 3.03
C TYR A 69 50.14 -19.09 4.13
N ASP A 70 48.95 -19.59 4.51
CA ASP A 70 48.16 -19.06 5.63
C ASP A 70 47.84 -20.15 6.66
N SER A 71 48.53 -20.12 7.80
CA SER A 71 48.35 -21.10 8.87
C SER A 71 46.96 -21.13 9.53
N THR A 72 46.12 -20.12 9.27
CA THR A 72 44.74 -20.07 9.77
C THR A 72 43.75 -20.79 8.85
N LEU A 73 43.97 -20.70 7.53
CA LEU A 73 43.10 -21.25 6.49
C LEU A 73 43.60 -22.61 5.96
N GLU A 74 44.90 -22.85 6.03
CA GLU A 74 45.55 -23.95 5.34
C GLU A 74 46.31 -24.88 6.30
N ILE A 75 46.39 -26.15 5.93
CA ILE A 75 47.21 -27.17 6.58
C ILE A 75 48.05 -27.90 5.53
N SER A 76 49.31 -28.16 5.85
CA SER A 76 50.18 -28.90 4.94
C SER A 76 49.77 -30.37 4.83
N LEU A 77 49.94 -30.97 3.65
CA LEU A 77 49.68 -32.41 3.45
C LEU A 77 50.44 -33.28 4.46
N GLU A 78 51.68 -32.91 4.83
CA GLU A 78 52.47 -33.62 5.83
C GLU A 78 51.84 -33.60 7.23
N GLU A 79 51.15 -32.51 7.60
CA GLU A 79 50.45 -32.39 8.88
C GLU A 79 49.07 -33.05 8.84
N ALA A 80 48.35 -32.93 7.73
CA ALA A 80 47.09 -33.64 7.49
C ALA A 80 47.27 -35.16 7.60
N LEU A 81 48.31 -35.72 6.98
CA LEU A 81 48.63 -37.15 7.00
C LEU A 81 49.00 -37.69 8.40
N LYS A 82 49.43 -36.82 9.34
CA LYS A 82 49.66 -37.21 10.74
C LYS A 82 48.36 -37.45 11.50
N ILE A 83 47.28 -36.79 11.10
CA ILE A 83 45.95 -36.93 11.70
C ILE A 83 45.25 -38.16 11.13
N ASN A 84 45.21 -38.28 9.80
CA ASN A 84 44.69 -39.46 9.11
C ASN A 84 45.40 -39.65 7.76
N ARG A 85 45.77 -40.90 7.44
CA ARG A 85 46.46 -41.24 6.18
C ARG A 85 45.58 -41.17 4.94
N ALA A 86 44.27 -40.96 5.11
CA ALA A 86 43.30 -40.90 4.02
C ALA A 86 43.10 -39.49 3.43
N TYR A 87 43.75 -38.46 3.98
CA TYR A 87 43.59 -37.09 3.48
C TYR A 87 44.39 -36.84 2.20
N GLU A 88 43.75 -36.22 1.22
CA GLU A 88 44.32 -35.78 -0.05
C GLU A 88 44.38 -34.25 -0.13
N ILE A 89 45.13 -33.72 -1.10
CA ILE A 89 45.18 -32.27 -1.36
C ILE A 89 43.79 -31.80 -1.82
N GLY A 90 43.28 -30.73 -1.22
CA GLY A 90 41.93 -30.21 -1.42
C GLY A 90 40.88 -30.70 -0.41
N ASP A 91 41.24 -31.63 0.50
CA ASP A 91 40.35 -32.02 1.59
C ASP A 91 40.22 -30.91 2.65
N THR A 92 39.13 -30.93 3.42
CA THR A 92 38.93 -30.03 4.56
C THR A 92 39.02 -30.77 5.89
N ILE A 93 39.80 -30.23 6.83
CA ILE A 93 39.99 -30.77 8.17
C ILE A 93 39.39 -29.80 9.18
N LYS A 94 38.50 -30.33 10.03
CA LYS A 94 37.82 -29.57 11.09
C LYS A 94 38.59 -29.70 12.41
N PHE A 95 39.05 -28.59 12.97
CA PHE A 95 39.69 -28.52 14.29
C PHE A 95 38.74 -27.88 15.30
N GLU A 96 38.45 -28.55 16.41
CA GLU A 96 37.60 -27.98 17.46
C GLU A 96 38.33 -26.84 18.18
N VAL A 97 37.76 -25.64 18.13
CA VAL A 97 38.33 -24.41 18.71
C VAL A 97 37.38 -23.73 19.70
N THR A 98 36.35 -24.44 20.18
CA THR A 98 35.30 -23.92 21.07
C THR A 98 35.89 -23.25 22.34
N PRO A 99 35.77 -21.92 22.51
CA PRO A 99 36.20 -21.22 23.71
C PRO A 99 35.27 -21.55 24.89
N LYS A 100 35.80 -21.57 26.12
CA LYS A 100 35.01 -21.88 27.33
C LYS A 100 33.91 -20.85 27.62
N ASP A 101 34.16 -19.58 27.31
CA ASP A 101 33.21 -18.49 27.52
C ASP A 101 32.19 -18.33 26.37
N PHE A 102 32.39 -19.07 25.27
CA PHE A 102 31.52 -18.99 24.10
C PHE A 102 30.10 -19.48 24.39
N GLY A 103 29.92 -20.32 25.42
CA GLY A 103 28.59 -20.79 25.84
C GLY A 103 27.63 -19.65 26.22
N ARG A 104 28.10 -18.57 26.85
CA ARG A 104 27.23 -17.44 27.24
C ARG A 104 26.79 -16.62 26.03
N ILE A 105 27.76 -16.28 25.16
CA ILE A 105 27.53 -15.55 23.90
C ILE A 105 26.61 -16.36 23.00
N ALA A 106 26.83 -17.68 22.93
CA ALA A 106 26.05 -18.57 22.12
C ALA A 106 24.59 -18.65 22.61
N THR A 107 24.34 -18.70 23.92
CA THR A 107 22.97 -18.67 24.45
C THR A 107 22.26 -17.35 24.16
N GLN A 108 22.91 -16.20 24.34
CA GLN A 108 22.30 -14.89 24.06
C GLN A 108 21.97 -14.75 22.57
N THR A 109 22.90 -15.15 21.70
CA THR A 109 22.70 -15.15 20.25
C THR A 109 21.60 -16.13 19.86
N ALA A 110 21.58 -17.33 20.44
CA ALA A 110 20.55 -18.33 20.19
C ALA A 110 19.16 -17.82 20.56
N LYS A 111 19.01 -17.22 21.74
CA LYS A 111 17.75 -16.58 22.16
C LYS A 111 17.31 -15.53 21.14
N HIS A 112 18.23 -14.67 20.68
CA HIS A 112 17.90 -13.62 19.72
C HIS A 112 17.44 -14.20 18.36
N VAL A 113 18.16 -15.21 17.84
CA VAL A 113 17.85 -15.87 16.57
C VAL A 113 16.51 -16.59 16.63
N VAL A 114 16.25 -17.31 17.72
CA VAL A 114 14.97 -17.99 17.93
C VAL A 114 13.84 -16.95 18.01
N MET A 115 13.99 -15.89 18.80
CA MET A 115 12.99 -14.81 18.89
C MET A 115 12.81 -14.04 17.57
N GLN A 116 13.85 -13.94 16.75
CA GLN A 116 13.75 -13.34 15.42
C GLN A 116 12.97 -14.26 14.47
N ARG A 117 13.28 -15.57 14.45
CA ARG A 117 12.57 -16.56 13.63
C ARG A 117 11.10 -16.70 14.03
N ILE A 118 10.80 -16.59 15.32
CA ILE A 118 9.42 -16.48 15.83
C ILE A 118 8.71 -15.31 15.16
N ARG A 119 9.29 -14.12 15.27
CA ARG A 119 8.69 -12.90 14.70
C ARG A 119 8.58 -12.96 13.19
N GLU A 120 9.50 -13.61 12.49
CA GLU A 120 9.41 -13.80 11.02
C GLU A 120 8.24 -14.72 10.65
N ALA A 121 8.13 -15.87 11.30
CA ALA A 121 7.03 -16.80 11.04
C ALA A 121 5.67 -16.21 11.42
N GLU A 122 5.58 -15.49 12.54
CA GLU A 122 4.36 -14.78 12.92
C GLU A 122 3.95 -13.73 11.88
N ARG A 123 4.92 -12.98 11.36
CA ARG A 123 4.68 -12.00 10.29
C ARG A 123 4.14 -12.64 9.01
N ASP A 124 4.66 -13.81 8.63
CA ASP A 124 4.19 -14.54 7.45
C ASP A 124 2.76 -15.07 7.64
N ILE A 125 2.47 -15.66 8.81
CA ILE A 125 1.12 -16.14 9.16
C ILE A 125 0.10 -15.00 9.13
N ILE A 126 0.44 -13.86 9.74
CA ILE A 126 -0.42 -12.67 9.75
C ILE A 126 -0.68 -12.20 8.31
N TYR A 127 0.36 -12.12 7.47
CA TYR A 127 0.16 -11.70 6.09
C TYR A 127 -0.81 -12.62 5.34
N GLU A 128 -0.64 -13.93 5.48
CA GLU A 128 -1.52 -14.93 4.85
C GLU A 128 -2.95 -14.89 5.41
N GLU A 129 -3.13 -14.54 6.68
CA GLU A 129 -4.46 -14.36 7.28
C GLU A 129 -5.16 -13.10 6.74
N TYR A 130 -4.44 -11.97 6.63
CA TYR A 130 -5.04 -10.68 6.30
C TYR A 130 -5.15 -10.37 4.81
N ILE A 131 -4.41 -11.07 3.93
CA ILE A 131 -4.57 -10.93 2.49
C ILE A 131 -5.97 -11.38 2.03
N ASP A 132 -6.57 -12.37 2.71
CA ASP A 132 -7.93 -12.85 2.42
C ASP A 132 -9.00 -11.82 2.83
N TYR A 133 -8.66 -10.88 3.72
CA TYR A 133 -9.52 -9.77 4.13
C TYR A 133 -9.25 -8.48 3.34
N GLU A 134 -8.44 -8.53 2.27
CA GLU A 134 -8.30 -7.40 1.36
C GLU A 134 -9.68 -7.03 0.77
N ASP A 135 -9.94 -5.72 0.67
CA ASP A 135 -11.21 -5.15 0.24
C ASP A 135 -12.42 -5.44 1.15
N GLU A 136 -12.24 -5.96 2.38
CA GLU A 136 -13.32 -6.21 3.34
C GLU A 136 -13.42 -5.13 4.43
N ILE A 137 -14.58 -5.10 5.11
CA ILE A 137 -14.75 -4.29 6.33
C ILE A 137 -14.44 -5.12 7.57
N LEU A 138 -13.53 -4.61 8.39
CA LEU A 138 -13.23 -5.13 9.72
C LEU A 138 -13.65 -4.11 10.79
N THR A 139 -13.85 -4.60 12.01
CA THR A 139 -14.06 -3.74 13.17
C THR A 139 -12.81 -3.78 14.02
N GLY A 140 -12.25 -2.61 14.32
CA GLY A 140 -11.06 -2.47 15.13
C GLY A 140 -11.26 -1.49 16.28
N THR A 141 -10.29 -1.44 17.18
CA THR A 141 -10.26 -0.51 18.31
C THR A 141 -9.08 0.45 18.12
N VAL A 142 -9.30 1.74 18.28
CA VAL A 142 -8.23 2.75 18.19
C VAL A 142 -7.30 2.59 19.40
N GLU A 143 -6.02 2.35 19.16
CA GLU A 143 -5.03 2.23 20.24
C GLU A 143 -4.27 3.54 20.46
N ARG A 144 -3.88 4.20 19.37
CA ARG A 144 -3.15 5.47 19.42
C ARG A 144 -3.41 6.33 18.20
N THR A 145 -3.30 7.63 18.40
CA THR A 145 -3.47 8.65 17.38
C THR A 145 -2.22 9.54 17.34
N ASP A 146 -1.53 9.57 16.20
CA ASP A 146 -0.46 10.54 15.93
C ASP A 146 -1.03 11.77 15.21
N GLN A 147 -0.20 12.79 14.94
CA GLN A 147 -0.62 13.99 14.20
C GLN A 147 -1.07 13.70 12.75
N ARG A 148 -0.65 12.58 12.16
CA ARG A 148 -0.90 12.24 10.75
C ARG A 148 -1.52 10.87 10.53
N ASN A 149 -1.34 9.93 11.45
CA ASN A 149 -1.79 8.55 11.29
C ASN A 149 -2.54 8.11 12.54
N VAL A 150 -3.54 7.26 12.35
CA VAL A 150 -4.25 6.60 13.45
C VAL A 150 -3.91 5.11 13.39
N TYR A 151 -3.65 4.51 14.53
CA TYR A 151 -3.35 3.08 14.64
C TYR A 151 -4.53 2.38 15.27
N VAL A 152 -5.04 1.39 14.56
CA VAL A 152 -6.26 0.67 14.90
C VAL A 152 -5.91 -0.79 15.04
N ASN A 153 -6.17 -1.37 16.20
CA ASN A 153 -6.01 -2.80 16.41
C ASN A 153 -7.22 -3.54 15.81
N ILE A 154 -6.95 -4.38 14.81
CA ILE A 154 -7.96 -5.20 14.12
C ILE A 154 -7.89 -6.67 14.53
N GLY A 155 -7.50 -6.92 15.79
CA GLY A 155 -7.45 -8.24 16.43
C GLY A 155 -6.04 -8.57 16.93
N ARG A 156 -5.19 -9.06 16.02
CA ARG A 156 -3.82 -9.51 16.36
C ARG A 156 -2.73 -8.52 15.96
N VAL A 157 -3.07 -7.52 15.16
CA VAL A 157 -2.13 -6.56 14.60
C VAL A 157 -2.68 -5.15 14.57
N GLU A 158 -1.75 -4.21 14.63
CA GLU A 158 -2.00 -2.78 14.42
C GLU A 158 -2.06 -2.50 12.91
N ALA A 159 -3.21 -1.99 12.47
CA ALA A 159 -3.39 -1.42 11.14
C ALA A 159 -3.20 0.10 11.17
N ILE A 160 -2.75 0.65 10.06
CA ILE A 160 -2.45 2.08 9.93
C ILE A 160 -3.52 2.74 9.06
N LEU A 161 -4.15 3.78 9.61
CA LEU A 161 -5.09 4.66 8.93
C LEU A 161 -4.41 6.00 8.63
N PRO A 162 -3.87 6.21 7.42
CA PRO A 162 -3.17 7.43 7.06
C PRO A 162 -4.14 8.61 6.86
N ALA A 163 -3.68 9.85 7.07
CA ALA A 163 -4.50 11.06 6.93
C ALA A 163 -5.24 11.20 5.59
N SER A 164 -4.70 10.68 4.49
CA SER A 164 -5.36 10.70 3.17
C SER A 164 -6.57 9.77 3.09
N GLU A 165 -6.60 8.74 3.93
CA GLU A 165 -7.65 7.72 3.98
C GLU A 165 -8.61 7.93 5.15
N GLN A 166 -8.43 9.01 5.91
CA GLN A 166 -9.33 9.44 6.99
C GLN A 166 -10.44 10.34 6.46
N ILE A 167 -11.57 10.32 7.15
CA ILE A 167 -12.64 11.30 6.92
C ILE A 167 -12.22 12.61 7.61
N PRO A 168 -12.08 13.75 6.90
CA PRO A 168 -11.51 14.97 7.49
C PRO A 168 -12.30 15.57 8.65
N THR A 169 -13.58 15.24 8.76
CA THR A 169 -14.50 15.71 9.81
C THR A 169 -14.55 14.77 11.02
N GLU A 170 -13.86 13.64 10.96
CA GLU A 170 -13.86 12.62 12.00
C GLU A 170 -12.78 12.89 13.05
N GLU A 171 -13.16 12.77 14.31
CA GLU A 171 -12.24 12.80 15.45
C GLU A 171 -12.25 11.41 16.07
N PHE A 172 -11.06 10.85 16.34
CA PHE A 172 -10.92 9.52 16.90
C PHE A 172 -10.56 9.61 18.37
N GLU A 173 -11.29 8.91 19.22
CA GLU A 173 -10.94 8.72 20.63
C GLU A 173 -10.16 7.42 20.84
N ILE A 174 -9.24 7.40 21.80
CA ILE A 174 -8.51 6.18 22.19
C ILE A 174 -9.52 5.20 22.81
N GLU A 175 -9.37 3.90 22.53
CA GLU A 175 -10.29 2.81 22.89
C GLU A 175 -11.66 2.83 22.18
N GLU A 176 -11.87 3.74 21.22
CA GLU A 176 -13.07 3.75 20.40
C GLU A 176 -13.09 2.58 19.41
N ARG A 177 -14.28 1.96 19.24
CA ARG A 177 -14.48 0.90 18.25
C ARG A 177 -14.99 1.49 16.95
N ILE A 178 -14.22 1.30 15.88
CA ILE A 178 -14.53 1.85 14.55
C ILE A 178 -14.54 0.75 13.50
N LYS A 179 -15.38 0.90 12.47
CA LYS A 179 -15.33 0.06 11.28
C LYS A 179 -14.30 0.60 10.29
N VAL A 180 -13.53 -0.26 9.67
CA VAL A 180 -12.46 0.15 8.76
C VAL A 180 -12.46 -0.74 7.53
N TYR A 181 -12.17 -0.16 6.38
CA TYR A 181 -11.96 -0.90 5.13
C TYR A 181 -10.49 -1.28 5.01
N VAL A 182 -10.19 -2.54 4.70
CA VAL A 182 -8.82 -2.96 4.39
C VAL A 182 -8.50 -2.56 2.96
N ALA A 183 -7.75 -1.48 2.78
CA ALA A 183 -7.43 -0.94 1.46
C ALA A 183 -6.27 -1.67 0.78
N LYS A 184 -5.27 -2.09 1.57
CA LYS A 184 -4.11 -2.80 1.05
C LYS A 184 -3.36 -3.53 2.16
N VAL A 185 -2.83 -4.71 1.85
CA VAL A 185 -1.92 -5.45 2.73
C VAL A 185 -0.53 -5.54 2.10
N GLU A 186 0.45 -4.85 2.69
CA GLU A 186 1.82 -4.78 2.18
C GLU A 186 2.81 -5.57 3.03
N ARG A 187 3.78 -6.23 2.40
CA ARG A 187 4.93 -6.83 3.10
C ARG A 187 6.03 -5.79 3.23
N THR A 188 6.31 -5.36 4.46
CA THR A 188 7.44 -4.46 4.75
C THR A 188 8.56 -5.19 5.50
N SER A 189 9.76 -4.59 5.56
CA SER A 189 10.89 -5.15 6.31
C SER A 189 10.63 -5.29 7.81
N LYS A 190 9.73 -4.45 8.36
CA LYS A 190 9.29 -4.47 9.76
C LYS A 190 8.11 -5.41 10.01
N GLY A 191 7.42 -5.87 8.96
CA GLY A 191 6.29 -6.79 9.02
C GLY A 191 5.18 -6.48 8.03
N PRO A 192 4.11 -7.29 8.00
CA PRO A 192 2.94 -6.95 7.22
C PRO A 192 2.35 -5.64 7.75
N GLN A 193 2.23 -4.67 6.86
CA GLN A 193 1.58 -3.41 7.14
C GLN A 193 0.20 -3.43 6.48
N ILE A 194 -0.83 -3.32 7.31
CA ILE A 194 -2.21 -3.30 6.85
C ILE A 194 -2.62 -1.83 6.78
N VAL A 195 -2.85 -1.35 5.55
CA VAL A 195 -3.36 -0.01 5.31
C VAL A 195 -4.87 -0.09 5.28
N ILE A 196 -5.49 0.62 6.20
CA ILE A 196 -6.93 0.72 6.31
C ILE A 196 -7.42 2.10 5.86
N SER A 197 -8.68 2.17 5.46
CA SER A 197 -9.33 3.39 5.00
C SER A 197 -10.74 3.52 5.54
N ARG A 198 -11.16 4.77 5.75
CA ARG A 198 -12.57 5.16 5.94
C ARG A 198 -13.04 6.12 4.84
N ALA A 199 -12.12 6.67 4.03
CA ALA A 199 -12.42 7.57 2.93
C ALA A 199 -12.68 6.86 1.59
N HIS A 200 -12.20 5.62 1.40
CA HIS A 200 -12.31 4.90 0.14
C HIS A 200 -13.78 4.69 -0.30
N PRO A 201 -14.12 4.76 -1.61
CA PRO A 201 -15.48 4.51 -2.10
C PRO A 201 -16.01 3.12 -1.75
N ASP A 202 -15.16 2.10 -1.76
CA ASP A 202 -15.59 0.73 -1.46
C ASP A 202 -15.88 0.48 0.03
N PHE A 203 -15.39 1.35 0.94
CA PHE A 203 -15.90 1.35 2.30
C PHE A 203 -17.41 1.56 2.32
N LEU A 204 -17.92 2.51 1.51
CA LEU A 204 -19.35 2.74 1.39
C LEU A 204 -20.07 1.55 0.74
N ARG A 205 -19.47 0.94 -0.29
CA ARG A 205 -20.03 -0.26 -0.95
C ARG A 205 -20.24 -1.39 0.06
N ARG A 206 -19.21 -1.71 0.84
CA ARG A 206 -19.26 -2.78 1.85
C ARG A 206 -20.19 -2.44 3.02
N LEU A 207 -20.32 -1.18 3.41
CA LEU A 207 -21.32 -0.76 4.40
C LEU A 207 -22.75 -1.01 3.90
N PHE A 208 -23.02 -0.75 2.62
CA PHE A 208 -24.30 -1.08 2.01
C PHE A 208 -24.58 -2.58 1.96
N GLU A 209 -23.57 -3.40 1.65
CA GLU A 209 -23.70 -4.87 1.67
C GLU A 209 -24.05 -5.39 3.07
N GLN A 210 -23.52 -4.79 4.14
CA GLN A 210 -23.85 -5.16 5.52
C GLN A 210 -25.26 -4.72 5.93
N GLU A 211 -25.73 -3.55 5.49
CA GLU A 211 -27.00 -2.96 5.93
C GLU A 211 -28.21 -3.40 5.06
N VAL A 212 -27.98 -3.74 3.78
CA VAL A 212 -29.01 -4.05 2.79
C VAL A 212 -28.84 -5.51 2.29
N PRO A 213 -29.63 -6.47 2.81
CA PRO A 213 -29.55 -7.88 2.39
C PRO A 213 -29.77 -8.07 0.89
N GLU A 214 -30.60 -7.24 0.27
CA GLU A 214 -30.88 -7.31 -1.16
C GLU A 214 -29.66 -6.98 -2.03
N ILE A 215 -28.70 -6.21 -1.50
CA ILE A 215 -27.41 -5.97 -2.16
C ILE A 215 -26.48 -7.16 -1.95
N TYR A 216 -26.45 -7.73 -0.74
CA TYR A 216 -25.67 -8.93 -0.44
C TYR A 216 -26.09 -10.14 -1.30
N ASP A 217 -27.39 -10.32 -1.51
CA ASP A 217 -27.96 -11.39 -2.34
C ASP A 217 -27.79 -11.13 -3.86
N GLY A 218 -27.31 -9.94 -4.25
CA GLY A 218 -27.10 -9.56 -5.64
C GLY A 218 -28.37 -9.22 -6.43
N ILE A 219 -29.50 -9.01 -5.74
CA ILE A 219 -30.77 -8.61 -6.35
C ILE A 219 -30.70 -7.14 -6.78
N VAL A 220 -30.12 -6.31 -5.90
CA VAL A 220 -29.81 -4.91 -6.15
C VAL A 220 -28.29 -4.77 -6.27
N GLU A 221 -27.83 -4.14 -7.34
CA GLU A 221 -26.40 -3.95 -7.63
C GLU A 221 -26.03 -2.46 -7.54
N ILE A 222 -24.93 -2.15 -6.85
CA ILE A 222 -24.35 -0.81 -6.86
C ILE A 222 -23.45 -0.67 -8.10
N LYS A 223 -23.94 0.07 -9.10
CA LYS A 223 -23.25 0.28 -10.37
C LYS A 223 -22.07 1.24 -10.27
N SER A 224 -22.23 2.33 -9.53
CA SER A 224 -21.21 3.36 -9.41
C SER A 224 -21.36 4.13 -8.10
N ILE A 225 -20.23 4.58 -7.55
CA ILE A 225 -20.17 5.40 -6.35
C ILE A 225 -19.26 6.59 -6.65
N ALA A 226 -19.78 7.80 -6.43
CA ALA A 226 -18.99 9.02 -6.44
C ALA A 226 -18.99 9.60 -5.03
N ARG A 227 -17.81 9.66 -4.40
CA ARG A 227 -17.67 10.03 -2.99
C ARG A 227 -16.71 11.21 -2.82
N GLU A 228 -17.12 12.16 -1.99
CA GLU A 228 -16.25 13.16 -1.35
C GLU A 228 -16.37 12.95 0.17
N ALA A 229 -15.42 12.22 0.74
CA ALA A 229 -15.47 11.70 2.11
C ALA A 229 -15.72 12.81 3.14
N GLY A 230 -16.69 12.58 4.03
CA GLY A 230 -17.07 13.51 5.11
C GLY A 230 -18.00 14.66 4.69
N ASP A 231 -18.22 14.87 3.39
CA ASP A 231 -19.11 15.92 2.89
C ASP A 231 -20.36 15.34 2.23
N ARG A 232 -20.18 14.67 1.07
CA ARG A 232 -21.29 14.16 0.26
C ARG A 232 -20.89 12.99 -0.65
N SER A 233 -21.78 12.02 -0.77
CA SER A 233 -21.69 10.89 -1.70
C SER A 233 -22.93 10.74 -2.57
N LYS A 234 -22.72 10.28 -3.81
CA LYS A 234 -23.77 9.81 -4.71
C LYS A 234 -23.56 8.33 -5.03
N VAL A 235 -24.64 7.56 -4.96
CA VAL A 235 -24.61 6.11 -5.19
C VAL A 235 -25.65 5.75 -6.23
N ALA A 236 -25.22 5.10 -7.31
CA ALA A 236 -26.08 4.64 -8.38
C ALA A 236 -26.42 3.15 -8.18
N VAL A 237 -27.70 2.84 -8.05
CA VAL A 237 -28.21 1.49 -7.79
C VAL A 237 -29.10 0.99 -8.90
N TYR A 238 -29.00 -0.31 -9.21
CA TYR A 238 -29.80 -0.99 -10.23
C TYR A 238 -30.47 -2.22 -9.62
N SER A 239 -31.71 -2.51 -9.98
CA SER A 239 -32.38 -3.76 -9.60
C SER A 239 -32.44 -4.71 -10.80
N HIS A 240 -32.00 -5.96 -10.61
CA HIS A 240 -32.17 -7.02 -11.60
C HIS A 240 -33.62 -7.52 -11.68
N GLU A 241 -34.41 -7.26 -10.63
CA GLU A 241 -35.83 -7.61 -10.57
C GLU A 241 -36.73 -6.39 -10.71
N ALA A 242 -37.62 -6.40 -11.71
CA ALA A 242 -38.56 -5.31 -11.97
C ALA A 242 -39.59 -5.07 -10.85
N ASN A 243 -39.77 -6.02 -9.93
CA ASN A 243 -40.72 -5.91 -8.83
C ASN A 243 -40.12 -5.24 -7.58
N ILE A 244 -38.81 -4.98 -7.58
CA ILE A 244 -38.07 -4.43 -6.44
C ILE A 244 -37.59 -3.03 -6.80
N ASP A 245 -37.95 -2.06 -5.97
CA ASP A 245 -37.48 -0.68 -6.09
C ASP A 245 -36.07 -0.58 -5.48
N PRO A 246 -35.00 -0.36 -6.28
CA PRO A 246 -33.64 -0.34 -5.76
C PRO A 246 -33.41 0.85 -4.81
N VAL A 247 -33.99 2.02 -5.09
CA VAL A 247 -33.79 3.21 -4.24
C VAL A 247 -34.52 3.03 -2.92
N GLY A 248 -35.80 2.66 -2.95
CA GLY A 248 -36.59 2.42 -1.73
C GLY A 248 -36.00 1.34 -0.83
N THR A 249 -35.43 0.29 -1.42
CA THR A 249 -34.79 -0.82 -0.70
C THR A 249 -33.53 -0.38 0.02
N CYS A 250 -32.67 0.42 -0.64
CA CYS A 250 -31.46 0.96 -0.02
C CYS A 250 -31.78 2.00 1.07
N VAL A 251 -32.81 2.83 0.88
CA VAL A 251 -33.25 3.83 1.85
C VAL A 251 -33.85 3.17 3.10
N GLY A 252 -34.67 2.14 2.93
CA GLY A 252 -35.36 1.46 4.01
C GLY A 252 -36.52 2.28 4.60
N PRO A 253 -37.27 1.71 5.56
CA PRO A 253 -38.44 2.36 6.15
C PRO A 253 -38.07 3.68 6.83
N ARG A 254 -38.61 4.79 6.32
CA ARG A 254 -38.30 6.16 6.79
C ARG A 254 -36.81 6.53 6.70
N GLY A 255 -36.04 5.90 5.82
CA GLY A 255 -34.62 6.19 5.67
C GLY A 255 -33.72 5.57 6.74
N SER A 256 -34.22 4.59 7.50
CA SER A 256 -33.46 4.03 8.63
C SER A 256 -32.11 3.44 8.22
N ARG A 257 -32.06 2.71 7.09
CA ARG A 257 -30.83 2.05 6.62
C ARG A 257 -29.77 3.08 6.22
N VAL A 258 -30.17 4.07 5.42
CA VAL A 258 -29.27 5.17 5.03
C VAL A 258 -28.83 5.99 6.23
N GLN A 259 -29.70 6.25 7.20
CA GLN A 259 -29.32 6.97 8.42
C GLN A 259 -28.27 6.22 9.24
N SER A 260 -28.35 4.88 9.32
CA SER A 260 -27.30 4.04 9.95
C SER A 260 -25.96 4.25 9.27
N ILE A 261 -25.92 4.21 7.93
CA ILE A 261 -24.69 4.39 7.15
C ILE A 261 -24.16 5.83 7.28
N VAL A 262 -25.03 6.84 7.20
CA VAL A 262 -24.66 8.25 7.37
C VAL A 262 -24.08 8.52 8.76
N SER A 263 -24.62 7.85 9.79
CA SER A 263 -24.10 7.95 11.16
C SER A 263 -22.72 7.30 11.29
N GLU A 264 -22.49 6.15 10.61
CA GLU A 264 -21.16 5.53 10.55
C GLU A 264 -20.15 6.40 9.80
N LEU A 265 -20.57 7.20 8.82
CA LEU A 265 -19.73 8.14 8.07
C LEU A 265 -19.64 9.55 8.70
N ASN A 266 -19.97 9.66 10.00
CA ASN A 266 -19.93 10.91 10.76
C ASN A 266 -20.69 12.09 10.13
N GLY A 267 -21.87 11.81 9.56
CA GLY A 267 -22.76 12.83 9.01
C GLY A 267 -22.54 13.18 7.54
N GLU A 268 -21.78 12.38 6.79
CA GLU A 268 -21.64 12.50 5.33
C GLU A 268 -23.03 12.44 4.64
N ASN A 269 -23.38 13.45 3.84
CA ASN A 269 -24.68 13.45 3.16
C ASN A 269 -24.70 12.46 2.00
N MET A 270 -25.80 11.76 1.79
CA MET A 270 -25.86 10.71 0.77
C MET A 270 -27.09 10.85 -0.14
N ASP A 271 -26.84 10.81 -1.45
CA ASP A 271 -27.88 10.72 -2.47
C ASP A 271 -27.83 9.33 -3.11
N ILE A 272 -28.96 8.61 -3.07
CA ILE A 272 -29.11 7.34 -3.78
C ILE A 272 -29.98 7.61 -5.01
N VAL A 273 -29.48 7.20 -6.16
CA VAL A 273 -30.13 7.43 -7.46
C VAL A 273 -30.26 6.12 -8.22
N GLU A 274 -31.34 5.99 -8.99
CA GLU A 274 -31.56 4.83 -9.85
C GLU A 274 -30.66 4.93 -11.09
N TRP A 275 -29.88 3.88 -11.33
CA TRP A 275 -29.10 3.72 -12.54
C TRP A 275 -29.99 3.28 -13.71
N ASN A 276 -29.74 3.83 -14.89
CA ASN A 276 -30.44 3.47 -16.11
C ASN A 276 -29.46 3.24 -17.26
N GLU A 277 -29.80 2.36 -18.19
CA GLU A 277 -29.02 2.10 -19.41
C GLU A 277 -29.00 3.32 -20.34
N ASP A 278 -30.08 4.11 -20.37
CA ASP A 278 -30.13 5.36 -21.12
C ASP A 278 -29.33 6.45 -20.37
N PRO A 279 -28.22 6.96 -20.94
CA PRO A 279 -27.39 7.96 -20.30
C PRO A 279 -28.14 9.26 -20.04
N ALA A 280 -29.15 9.63 -20.85
CA ALA A 280 -29.94 10.84 -20.63
C ALA A 280 -30.76 10.74 -19.34
N VAL A 281 -31.36 9.58 -19.11
CA VAL A 281 -32.14 9.28 -17.90
C VAL A 281 -31.22 9.16 -16.70
N PHE A 282 -30.07 8.50 -16.86
CA PHE A 282 -29.12 8.35 -15.75
C PHE A 282 -28.51 9.69 -15.31
N ILE A 283 -28.13 10.57 -16.25
CA ILE A 283 -27.63 11.92 -15.93
C ILE A 283 -28.70 12.75 -15.22
N ARG A 284 -29.96 12.70 -15.69
CA ARG A 284 -31.09 13.35 -15.00
C ARG A 284 -31.22 12.87 -13.56
N ASN A 285 -31.15 11.55 -13.33
CA ASN A 285 -31.24 10.98 -12.00
C ASN A 285 -30.03 11.38 -11.12
N ALA A 286 -28.82 11.40 -11.68
CA ALA A 286 -27.59 11.77 -10.97
C ALA A 286 -27.58 13.23 -10.48
N MET A 287 -28.32 14.12 -11.15
CA MET A 287 -28.41 15.54 -10.80
C MET A 287 -29.34 15.85 -9.61
N ASN A 288 -30.12 14.87 -9.14
CA ASN A 288 -30.95 14.95 -7.93
C ASN A 288 -30.12 15.54 -6.76
N PRO A 289 -30.55 16.63 -6.09
CA PRO A 289 -31.91 17.21 -5.99
C PRO A 289 -32.35 18.23 -7.05
N ALA A 290 -31.51 18.58 -8.03
CA ALA A 290 -31.91 19.51 -9.08
C ALA A 290 -32.74 18.81 -10.17
N GLU A 291 -33.85 19.42 -10.57
CA GLU A 291 -34.68 18.96 -11.68
C GLU A 291 -34.04 19.37 -13.01
N VAL A 292 -33.80 18.38 -13.86
CA VAL A 292 -33.24 18.57 -15.21
C VAL A 292 -34.37 18.52 -16.23
N ILE A 293 -34.36 19.50 -17.13
CA ILE A 293 -35.35 19.61 -18.21
C ILE A 293 -34.90 18.79 -19.40
N GLU A 294 -33.67 19.02 -19.83
CA GLU A 294 -33.09 18.43 -21.03
C GLU A 294 -31.61 18.14 -20.84
N VAL A 295 -31.14 17.06 -21.48
CA VAL A 295 -29.72 16.70 -21.55
C VAL A 295 -29.36 16.64 -23.03
N ALA A 296 -28.54 17.58 -23.47
CA ALA A 296 -28.01 17.62 -24.82
C ALA A 296 -26.60 17.02 -24.83
N PHE A 297 -26.39 16.02 -25.67
CA PHE A 297 -25.07 15.42 -25.86
C PHE A 297 -24.35 16.13 -26.99
N ASN A 298 -23.08 16.45 -26.79
CA ASN A 298 -22.23 16.93 -27.88
C ASN A 298 -21.65 15.75 -28.64
N GLU A 299 -21.22 15.99 -29.87
CA GLU A 299 -20.56 14.98 -30.72
C GLU A 299 -19.16 14.59 -30.20
N ASP A 300 -18.59 15.37 -29.28
CA ASP A 300 -17.33 15.06 -28.59
C ASP A 300 -17.53 14.04 -27.46
N ASP A 301 -16.78 12.93 -27.54
CA ASP A 301 -16.86 11.79 -26.62
C ASP A 301 -16.90 12.23 -25.14
N HIS A 302 -18.01 11.88 -24.48
CA HIS A 302 -18.27 12.07 -23.05
C HIS A 302 -18.49 13.51 -22.56
N THR A 303 -18.97 14.42 -23.40
CA THR A 303 -19.44 15.76 -22.94
C THR A 303 -20.95 15.93 -23.11
N CYS A 304 -21.61 16.51 -22.11
CA CYS A 304 -23.04 16.80 -22.17
C CYS A 304 -23.38 18.14 -21.51
N ILE A 305 -24.37 18.83 -22.08
CA ILE A 305 -24.97 20.04 -21.53
C ILE A 305 -26.29 19.66 -20.86
N VAL A 306 -26.39 19.96 -19.58
CA VAL A 306 -27.58 19.73 -18.75
C VAL A 306 -28.30 21.05 -18.56
N VAL A 307 -29.55 21.10 -19.00
CA VAL A 307 -30.40 22.28 -18.92
C VAL A 307 -31.29 22.19 -17.68
N VAL A 308 -31.18 23.21 -16.83
CA VAL A 308 -31.94 23.32 -15.58
C VAL A 308 -32.73 24.64 -15.53
N PRO A 309 -33.80 24.72 -14.73
CA PRO A 309 -34.50 25.99 -14.52
C PRO A 309 -33.56 27.05 -13.92
N ASP A 310 -33.75 28.33 -14.30
CA ASP A 310 -32.93 29.45 -13.78
C ASP A 310 -32.93 29.51 -12.23
N SER A 311 -34.02 29.10 -11.60
CA SER A 311 -34.17 29.05 -10.14
C SER A 311 -33.33 27.96 -9.46
N GLN A 312 -32.99 26.89 -10.20
CA GLN A 312 -32.28 25.73 -9.68
C GLN A 312 -30.82 25.64 -10.14
N LEU A 313 -30.33 26.58 -10.96
CA LEU A 313 -28.94 26.61 -11.44
C LEU A 313 -27.91 26.49 -10.29
N SER A 314 -28.12 27.26 -9.22
CA SER A 314 -27.25 27.23 -8.03
C SER A 314 -27.29 25.87 -7.31
N LEU A 315 -28.46 25.25 -7.25
CA LEU A 315 -28.64 23.92 -6.64
C LEU A 315 -27.97 22.82 -7.48
N ALA A 316 -28.12 22.90 -8.81
CA ALA A 316 -27.55 21.96 -9.77
C ALA A 316 -26.02 21.97 -9.73
N ILE A 317 -25.40 23.16 -9.63
CA ILE A 317 -23.95 23.30 -9.46
C ILE A 317 -23.55 22.79 -8.05
N GLY A 318 -24.29 23.19 -7.03
CA GLY A 318 -24.02 22.86 -5.63
C GLY A 318 -22.87 23.67 -5.02
N LYS A 319 -22.62 23.49 -3.72
CA LYS A 319 -21.56 24.19 -2.98
C LYS A 319 -20.20 23.90 -3.62
N ARG A 320 -19.52 24.94 -4.15
CA ARG A 320 -18.22 24.81 -4.86
C ARG A 320 -18.24 23.83 -6.06
N GLY A 321 -19.40 23.66 -6.70
CA GLY A 321 -19.54 22.73 -7.83
C GLY A 321 -19.60 21.26 -7.42
N GLN A 322 -19.80 20.94 -6.13
CA GLN A 322 -19.77 19.56 -5.64
C GLN A 322 -20.82 18.67 -6.30
N ASN A 323 -22.06 19.14 -6.48
CA ASN A 323 -23.13 18.32 -7.05
C ASN A 323 -22.82 17.94 -8.50
N ALA A 324 -22.39 18.92 -9.30
CA ALA A 324 -21.95 18.71 -10.68
C ALA A 324 -20.75 17.74 -10.76
N ARG A 325 -19.76 17.90 -9.88
CA ARG A 325 -18.56 17.05 -9.86
C ARG A 325 -18.87 15.60 -9.48
N LEU A 326 -19.73 15.40 -8.48
CA LEU A 326 -20.18 14.07 -8.06
C LEU A 326 -21.00 13.41 -9.16
N ALA A 327 -21.92 14.12 -9.80
CA ALA A 327 -22.69 13.59 -10.93
C ALA A 327 -21.80 13.24 -12.14
N ALA A 328 -20.80 14.07 -12.44
CA ALA A 328 -19.82 13.79 -13.50
C ALA A 328 -18.99 12.54 -13.21
N ARG A 329 -18.49 12.38 -11.97
CA ARG A 329 -17.77 11.16 -11.55
C ARG A 329 -18.66 9.92 -11.55
N LEU A 330 -19.93 10.07 -11.14
CA LEU A 330 -20.88 8.96 -11.07
C LEU A 330 -21.23 8.41 -12.45
N THR A 331 -21.44 9.31 -13.41
CA THR A 331 -21.88 8.99 -14.78
C THR A 331 -20.72 8.75 -15.74
N GLY A 332 -19.54 9.27 -15.44
CA GLY A 332 -18.38 9.27 -16.34
C GLY A 332 -18.43 10.34 -17.43
N TYR A 333 -19.46 11.21 -17.44
CA TYR A 333 -19.60 12.31 -18.41
C TYR A 333 -19.12 13.63 -17.83
N LYS A 334 -18.53 14.48 -18.68
CA LYS A 334 -18.30 15.89 -18.38
C LYS A 334 -19.61 16.65 -18.52
N ILE A 335 -20.15 17.08 -17.38
CA ILE A 335 -21.44 17.77 -17.30
C ILE A 335 -21.21 19.28 -17.24
N ASP A 336 -21.64 20.00 -18.28
CA ASP A 336 -21.81 21.45 -18.26
C ASP A 336 -23.26 21.80 -17.91
N ILE A 337 -23.47 22.73 -16.98
CA ILE A 337 -24.81 23.06 -16.48
C ILE A 337 -25.19 24.46 -16.98
N LYS A 338 -26.26 24.54 -17.77
CA LYS A 338 -26.80 25.80 -18.28
C LYS A 338 -28.23 25.99 -17.82
N SER A 339 -28.61 27.25 -17.61
CA SER A 339 -30.01 27.56 -17.37
C SER A 339 -30.80 27.60 -18.68
N GLU A 340 -32.13 27.46 -18.62
CA GLU A 340 -33.00 27.55 -19.80
C GLU A 340 -32.71 28.79 -20.66
N THR A 341 -32.57 29.95 -20.02
CA THR A 341 -32.28 31.22 -20.71
C THR A 341 -30.92 31.17 -21.41
N ASN A 342 -29.87 30.75 -20.69
CA ASN A 342 -28.50 30.68 -21.22
C ASN A 342 -28.35 29.60 -22.30
N TYR A 343 -29.14 28.55 -22.24
CA TYR A 343 -29.14 27.48 -23.24
C TYR A 343 -29.80 27.95 -24.54
N ALA A 344 -30.90 28.70 -24.45
CA ALA A 344 -31.53 29.32 -25.63
C ALA A 344 -30.57 30.29 -26.34
N ASP A 345 -29.83 31.10 -25.57
CA ASP A 345 -28.80 32.00 -26.13
C ASP A 345 -27.66 31.22 -26.80
N TYR A 346 -27.22 30.12 -26.17
CA TYR A 346 -26.19 29.25 -26.74
C TYR A 346 -26.60 28.59 -28.06
N LEU A 347 -27.86 28.13 -28.17
CA LEU A 347 -28.39 27.58 -29.40
C LEU A 347 -28.48 28.63 -30.51
N ALA A 348 -28.85 29.87 -30.17
CA ALA A 348 -28.88 30.98 -31.11
C ALA A 348 -27.47 31.31 -31.64
N GLU A 349 -26.47 31.36 -30.76
CA GLU A 349 -25.08 31.60 -31.13
C GLU A 349 -24.51 30.48 -32.02
N GLN A 350 -24.82 29.22 -31.72
CA GLN A 350 -24.41 28.11 -32.60
C GLN A 350 -25.08 28.15 -33.97
N ALA A 351 -26.36 28.53 -34.04
CA ALA A 351 -27.06 28.69 -35.31
C ALA A 351 -26.47 29.83 -36.16
N ASP A 352 -26.08 30.94 -35.53
CA ASP A 352 -25.44 32.07 -36.21
C ASP A 352 -24.02 31.72 -36.70
N LEU A 353 -23.25 30.95 -35.92
CA LEU A 353 -21.93 30.45 -36.30
C LEU A 353 -22.01 29.46 -37.48
N GLN A 354 -22.98 28.55 -37.47
CA GLN A 354 -23.22 27.61 -38.57
C GLN A 354 -23.73 28.33 -39.83
N ALA A 355 -24.57 29.35 -39.70
CA ALA A 355 -25.01 30.18 -40.83
C ALA A 355 -23.83 30.96 -41.45
N THR A 356 -22.94 31.49 -40.64
CA THR A 356 -21.73 32.20 -41.10
C THR A 356 -20.75 31.25 -41.81
N GLN A 357 -20.61 30.00 -41.33
CA GLN A 357 -19.83 28.96 -42.01
C GLN A 357 -20.46 28.51 -43.33
N ALA A 358 -21.79 28.38 -43.40
CA ALA A 358 -22.49 28.05 -44.64
C ALA A 358 -22.41 29.15 -45.71
N ASP A 359 -22.37 30.43 -45.31
CA ASP A 359 -22.15 31.55 -46.23
C ASP A 359 -20.70 31.60 -46.76
N LEU A 360 -19.71 31.19 -45.96
CA LEU A 360 -18.30 31.09 -46.37
C LEU A 360 -18.05 29.92 -47.34
N ASP A 361 -18.73 28.78 -47.14
CA ASP A 361 -18.65 27.64 -48.08
C ASP A 361 -19.46 27.90 -49.38
N GLY A 362 -20.46 28.79 -49.34
CA GLY A 362 -21.23 29.24 -50.50
C GLY A 362 -20.46 30.17 -51.45
N GLU A 363 -19.50 30.96 -50.94
CA GLU A 363 -18.63 31.81 -51.76
C GLU A 363 -17.44 31.04 -52.38
N ALA A 364 -17.00 29.94 -51.77
CA ALA A 364 -15.92 29.10 -52.32
C ALA A 364 -16.34 28.28 -53.57
N ALA A 365 -17.65 28.12 -53.81
CA ALA A 365 -18.18 27.35 -54.94
C ALA A 365 -18.35 28.16 -56.25
N LEU A 366 -18.01 29.45 -56.28
CA LEU A 366 -18.24 30.35 -57.42
C LEU A 366 -17.00 30.71 -58.25
N ASP A 367 -15.79 30.25 -57.88
CA ASP A 367 -14.55 30.57 -58.63
C ASP A 367 -13.80 29.34 -59.20
N SER A 368 -14.49 28.24 -59.48
CA SER A 368 -13.90 27.10 -60.21
C SER A 368 -14.78 26.61 -61.35
N MET A 369 -14.83 27.42 -62.42
CA MET A 369 -15.22 26.94 -63.74
C MET A 369 -14.18 27.40 -64.77
N ASP A 370 -13.21 26.55 -65.06
CA ASP A 370 -12.96 26.14 -66.45
C ASP A 370 -12.24 24.77 -66.52
N PRO A 371 -12.67 23.86 -67.42
CA PRO A 371 -12.11 22.52 -67.61
C PRO A 371 -11.21 22.43 -68.85
N GLU A 372 -10.12 21.66 -68.80
CA GLU A 372 -9.63 20.81 -69.91
C GLU A 372 -8.48 19.88 -69.46
N GLU A 373 -8.60 18.59 -69.79
CA GLU A 373 -7.70 17.47 -69.48
C GLU A 373 -6.40 17.43 -70.37
N PRO A 374 -5.62 16.32 -70.46
CA PRO A 374 -4.64 15.79 -69.51
C PRO A 374 -3.24 15.54 -70.16
N VAL A 375 -2.15 15.39 -69.40
CA VAL A 375 -0.95 14.66 -69.90
C VAL A 375 -0.15 13.96 -68.80
N GLN A 376 0.31 12.76 -69.13
CA GLN A 376 0.99 11.74 -68.32
C GLN A 376 2.51 11.95 -68.09
N MET A 377 2.96 11.52 -66.90
CA MET A 377 4.14 10.66 -66.57
C MET A 377 5.57 11.13 -66.90
N GLY A 378 6.46 11.14 -65.87
CA GLY A 378 7.92 11.15 -66.05
C GLY A 378 8.72 11.32 -64.75
N ASP A 379 9.60 10.36 -64.46
CA ASP A 379 10.42 10.16 -63.26
C ASP A 379 11.57 11.17 -63.01
N ALA A 380 11.76 11.47 -61.71
CA ALA A 380 12.98 11.37 -60.88
C ALA A 380 14.19 12.36 -60.93
N VAL A 381 14.73 12.53 -59.70
CA VAL A 381 16.11 12.74 -59.18
C VAL A 381 16.67 14.17 -58.90
N GLU A 382 17.01 14.41 -57.60
CA GLU A 382 18.12 15.18 -56.93
C GLU A 382 18.54 16.59 -57.43
N ASP A 383 19.02 17.58 -56.66
CA ASP A 383 19.42 17.76 -55.25
C ASP A 383 19.55 19.30 -54.96
N LEU A 384 19.65 19.65 -53.67
CA LEU A 384 19.83 20.96 -52.95
C LEU A 384 20.94 21.96 -53.46
N PRO A 385 21.26 23.16 -52.84
CA PRO A 385 20.77 23.84 -51.59
C PRO A 385 20.62 25.41 -51.62
N ASP A 386 20.23 25.96 -50.45
CA ASP A 386 20.71 27.18 -49.74
C ASP A 386 20.11 28.61 -49.93
N SER A 387 19.41 29.10 -48.90
CA SER A 387 19.94 30.00 -47.83
C SER A 387 19.10 31.24 -47.43
N ALA A 388 19.09 31.45 -46.09
CA ALA A 388 18.85 32.67 -45.28
C ALA A 388 17.39 33.14 -45.09
N ASP A 389 16.78 32.90 -43.91
CA ASP A 389 16.83 33.68 -42.63
C ASP A 389 16.04 35.02 -42.72
N GLU A 390 15.17 35.42 -41.78
CA GLU A 390 15.29 35.41 -40.32
C GLU A 390 13.93 35.79 -39.64
N SER A 391 13.52 35.06 -38.57
CA SER A 391 13.02 35.59 -37.26
C SER A 391 11.61 36.27 -37.15
N LEU A 392 10.74 36.20 -36.11
CA LEU A 392 10.79 35.93 -34.65
C LEU A 392 9.39 35.58 -34.04
N ILE A 393 9.37 34.64 -33.05
CA ILE A 393 8.73 34.65 -31.68
C ILE A 393 7.17 34.66 -31.57
N ALA A 394 6.45 33.91 -30.71
CA ALA A 394 6.76 33.14 -29.49
C ALA A 394 5.79 31.95 -29.33
N ALA A 395 6.33 30.79 -28.97
CA ALA A 395 5.61 29.67 -28.37
C ALA A 395 6.41 29.25 -27.12
N ASP A 396 5.82 29.48 -25.95
CA ASP A 396 6.22 28.90 -24.66
C ASP A 396 5.33 27.67 -24.39
N ASP A 397 5.86 26.72 -23.60
CA ASP A 397 5.18 25.60 -22.90
C ASP A 397 5.43 24.13 -23.31
N LEU A 398 6.43 23.77 -24.13
CA LEU A 398 6.69 22.33 -24.40
C LEU A 398 8.16 21.85 -24.36
N VAL A 399 9.09 22.56 -23.70
CA VAL A 399 10.49 22.10 -23.56
C VAL A 399 11.06 22.26 -22.14
N ASN A 400 10.27 22.00 -21.10
CA ASN A 400 10.76 22.04 -19.71
C ASN A 400 10.71 20.71 -18.95
N GLU A 401 10.55 19.56 -19.61
CA GLU A 401 10.55 18.25 -18.92
C GLU A 401 11.82 17.42 -19.12
N SER A 402 12.78 17.84 -19.96
CA SER A 402 13.97 17.00 -20.28
C SER A 402 15.32 17.57 -19.86
N VAL A 403 15.35 18.78 -19.27
CA VAL A 403 16.58 19.37 -18.70
C VAL A 403 16.57 19.28 -17.17
N ASP A 404 15.38 19.30 -16.55
CA ASP A 404 15.23 19.15 -15.10
C ASP A 404 15.51 17.71 -14.62
N GLU A 405 15.30 16.68 -15.44
CA GLU A 405 15.64 15.29 -15.07
C GLU A 405 17.16 15.02 -15.06
N ALA A 406 17.94 15.76 -15.86
CA ALA A 406 19.40 15.58 -15.94
C ALA A 406 20.14 16.37 -14.83
N GLU A 407 19.63 17.54 -14.43
CA GLU A 407 20.13 18.26 -13.25
C GLU A 407 19.62 17.64 -11.94
N ALA A 408 18.38 17.13 -11.88
CA ALA A 408 17.89 16.41 -10.71
C ALA A 408 18.61 15.07 -10.46
N LEU A 409 19.02 14.34 -11.51
CA LEU A 409 19.85 13.14 -11.35
C LEU A 409 21.30 13.47 -10.95
N ALA A 410 21.81 14.65 -11.30
CA ALA A 410 23.14 15.10 -10.90
C ALA A 410 23.16 15.58 -9.43
N ASP A 411 22.11 16.26 -8.98
CA ASP A 411 21.92 16.66 -7.58
C ASP A 411 21.59 15.48 -6.66
N LEU A 412 20.83 14.47 -7.13
CA LEU A 412 20.60 13.23 -6.37
C LEU A 412 21.90 12.41 -6.19
N ARG A 413 22.82 12.49 -7.16
CA ARG A 413 24.12 11.80 -7.13
C ARG A 413 25.14 12.52 -6.25
N LEU A 414 25.04 13.85 -6.14
CA LEU A 414 25.79 14.66 -5.16
C LEU A 414 25.22 14.54 -3.73
N GLN A 415 23.93 14.23 -3.58
CA GLN A 415 23.31 13.94 -2.27
C GLN A 415 23.54 12.49 -1.80
N GLN A 416 23.72 11.53 -2.71
CA GLN A 416 24.10 10.15 -2.35
C GLN A 416 25.53 10.03 -1.83
N ASP A 417 26.43 10.94 -2.21
CA ASP A 417 27.82 10.97 -1.69
C ASP A 417 27.98 11.76 -0.37
N GLN A 418 26.95 12.45 0.12
CA GLN A 418 26.99 13.19 1.39
C GLN A 418 26.21 12.54 2.54
N ASN A 419 25.50 11.43 2.30
CA ASN A 419 24.73 10.73 3.33
C ASN A 419 25.32 9.39 3.78
N GLU A 420 26.54 9.05 3.35
CA GLU A 420 27.40 8.16 4.14
C GLU A 420 28.01 8.98 5.29
N GLN A 421 27.19 9.34 6.27
CA GLN A 421 27.70 9.38 7.63
C GLN A 421 28.07 7.94 7.98
N VAL A 422 29.33 7.60 7.74
CA VAL A 422 30.01 6.56 8.50
C VAL A 422 29.93 7.05 9.95
N LEU A 423 28.94 6.57 10.70
CA LEU A 423 28.88 6.82 12.14
C LEU A 423 30.20 6.33 12.73
N ASP A 424 30.89 7.22 13.44
CA ASP A 424 32.08 6.85 14.19
C ASP A 424 31.63 5.79 15.22
N PRO A 425 32.33 4.65 15.36
CA PRO A 425 31.91 3.58 16.27
C PRO A 425 31.66 4.02 17.72
N GLU A 426 32.24 5.14 18.18
CA GLU A 426 31.94 5.74 19.48
C GLU A 426 30.51 6.34 19.58
N GLU A 427 29.95 6.92 18.51
CA GLU A 427 28.59 7.51 18.52
C GLU A 427 27.49 6.44 18.53
N VAL A 428 27.78 5.24 17.98
CA VAL A 428 26.89 4.07 18.05
C VAL A 428 26.91 3.45 19.46
N GLU A 429 28.06 3.53 20.14
CA GLU A 429 28.22 3.07 21.52
C GLU A 429 27.43 3.95 22.51
N ASP A 430 27.43 5.27 22.29
CA ASP A 430 26.63 6.21 23.08
C ASP A 430 25.12 5.99 22.90
N GLN A 431 24.63 5.72 21.68
CA GLN A 431 23.22 5.42 21.42
C GLN A 431 22.77 4.05 21.96
N ILE A 432 23.68 3.07 22.01
CA ILE A 432 23.41 1.78 22.65
C ILE A 432 23.37 1.94 24.18
N SER A 433 24.24 2.79 24.74
CA SER A 433 24.26 3.08 26.18
C SER A 433 23.00 3.83 26.66
N GLU A 434 22.45 4.76 25.87
CA GLU A 434 21.19 5.45 26.17
C GLU A 434 19.98 4.50 26.16
N VAL A 435 19.99 3.48 25.30
CA VAL A 435 18.94 2.45 25.26
C VAL A 435 19.09 1.46 26.43
N GLU A 436 20.32 1.14 26.83
CA GLU A 436 20.60 0.33 28.03
C GLU A 436 20.18 1.04 29.32
N GLU A 437 20.35 2.37 29.43
CA GLU A 437 19.88 3.15 30.61
C GLU A 437 18.34 3.24 30.69
N SER A 438 17.64 3.21 29.54
CA SER A 438 16.17 3.27 29.50
C SER A 438 15.47 1.93 29.80
N THR A 439 16.19 0.81 29.76
CA THR A 439 15.63 -0.55 29.91
C THR A 439 15.95 -1.19 31.25
N GLU A 440 16.70 -0.51 32.12
CA GLU A 440 17.05 -1.00 33.45
C GLU A 440 15.87 -0.93 34.45
N THR A 441 14.74 -0.29 34.10
CA THR A 441 13.61 -0.09 35.05
C THR A 441 12.44 -1.06 34.93
N ASP A 442 12.42 -2.00 33.97
CA ASP A 442 11.28 -2.94 33.82
C ASP A 442 11.62 -4.40 34.13
N TYR A 443 12.90 -4.74 34.30
CA TYR A 443 13.30 -6.14 34.56
C TYR A 443 13.12 -6.56 36.03
N GLU A 444 13.40 -5.68 37.01
CA GLU A 444 13.13 -5.98 38.43
C GLU A 444 11.63 -6.07 38.71
N THR A 445 10.83 -5.21 38.08
CA THR A 445 9.37 -5.14 38.27
C THR A 445 8.64 -6.39 37.73
N LEU A 446 9.14 -6.98 36.64
CA LEU A 446 8.61 -8.21 36.06
C LEU A 446 9.02 -9.46 36.86
N VAL A 447 10.22 -9.47 37.46
CA VAL A 447 10.68 -10.57 38.31
C VAL A 447 9.94 -10.59 39.65
N ASP A 448 9.68 -9.43 40.25
CA ASP A 448 8.90 -9.31 41.49
C ASP A 448 7.43 -9.75 41.32
N GLN A 449 6.83 -9.52 40.15
CA GLN A 449 5.46 -9.98 39.85
C GLN A 449 5.36 -11.50 39.68
N VAL A 450 6.39 -12.15 39.11
CA VAL A 450 6.42 -13.60 38.94
C VAL A 450 6.69 -14.31 40.28
N GLN A 451 7.56 -13.76 41.13
CA GLN A 451 7.80 -14.30 42.48
C GLN A 451 6.59 -14.14 43.41
N ALA A 452 5.84 -13.04 43.30
CA ALA A 452 4.61 -12.83 44.07
C ALA A 452 3.48 -13.80 43.67
N SER A 453 3.43 -14.24 42.41
CA SER A 453 2.47 -15.26 41.96
C SER A 453 2.81 -16.66 42.49
N GLU A 454 4.09 -17.03 42.53
CA GLU A 454 4.51 -18.36 43.02
C GLU A 454 4.32 -18.50 44.55
N GLU A 455 4.56 -17.46 45.34
CA GLU A 455 4.29 -17.50 46.81
C GLU A 455 2.80 -17.57 47.14
N SER A 456 1.92 -17.11 46.26
CA SER A 456 0.46 -17.16 46.44
C SER A 456 -0.15 -18.54 46.14
N GLU A 457 0.49 -19.33 45.27
CA GLU A 457 0.06 -20.69 44.95
C GLU A 457 0.52 -21.70 46.02
N ASP A 458 1.72 -21.53 46.59
CA ASP A 458 2.24 -22.43 47.64
C ASP A 458 1.49 -22.30 48.99
N HIS A 459 0.75 -21.22 49.21
CA HIS A 459 -0.05 -21.04 50.44
C HIS A 459 -1.47 -21.63 50.36
N LEU A 460 -1.94 -22.03 49.17
CA LEU A 460 -3.24 -22.69 48.99
C LEU A 460 -3.18 -24.22 49.11
N ASP A 461 -1.98 -24.81 49.00
CA ASP A 461 -1.76 -26.26 49.08
C ASP A 461 -1.32 -26.75 50.48
N SER A 462 -1.32 -25.89 51.51
CA SER A 462 -0.84 -26.23 52.86
C SER A 462 -1.80 -25.97 54.04
N GLU A 463 -3.10 -25.75 53.81
CA GLU A 463 -4.14 -25.79 54.88
C GLU A 463 -5.09 -27.01 54.80
#